data_AF-A0A963PD57-F1
#
_entry.id   AF-A0A963PD57-F1
#
_cell.length_a   1.000
_cell.length_b   1.000
_cell.length_c   1.000
_cell.angle_alpha   90.00
_cell.angle_beta   90.00
_cell.angle_gamma   90.00
#
_symmetry.space_group_name_H-M   'P 1'
#
loop_
_entity.id
_entity.type
_entity.pdbx_description
1 polymer ?
#
loop_
_entity_poly.entity_id
_entity_poly.type
_entity_poly.pdbx_seq_one_letter_code
_entity_poly.pdbx_strand_id
1 'polypeptide(L)' 'MVGEIRDTDTAVMAMRAAMTGHKVFSTLHTNDAIGAIARLIDLGIQPG' A
#
# COMPACT_ATOMS: atom_id res chain seq x y z
N MET A 1 4.65 8.94 -7.15
CA MET A 1 5.39 7.71 -6.77
C MET A 1 5.74 7.84 -5.31
N VAL A 2 5.52 6.80 -4.51
CA VAL A 2 5.98 6.68 -3.11
C VAL A 2 7.06 5.63 -3.12
N GLY A 3 8.21 5.86 -2.47
CA GLY A 3 9.34 4.91 -2.50
C GLY A 3 8.93 3.52 -2.01
N GLU A 4 8.82 3.36 -0.69
CA GLU A 4 8.27 2.16 -0.06
C GLU A 4 7.20 2.57 0.97
N ILE A 5 6.26 1.66 1.25
CA ILE A 5 5.26 1.84 2.30
C ILE A 5 5.73 1.10 3.57
N ARG A 6 6.04 1.86 4.63
CA ARG A 6 6.61 1.32 5.89
C ARG A 6 5.61 1.27 7.04
N ASP A 7 4.62 2.15 6.98
CA ASP A 7 3.68 2.44 8.05
C ASP A 7 2.26 2.65 7.50
N THR A 8 1.31 2.63 8.43
CA THR A 8 -0.12 2.78 8.17
C THR A 8 -0.46 4.12 7.52
N ASP A 9 0.13 5.22 8.02
CA ASP A 9 -0.19 6.56 7.53
C ASP A 9 0.17 6.71 6.05
N THR A 10 1.37 6.24 5.67
CA THR A 10 1.83 6.23 4.27
C THR A 10 0.94 5.34 3.41
N ALA A 11 0.55 4.16 3.91
CA ALA A 11 -0.34 3.24 3.21
C ALA A 11 -1.73 3.87 2.94
N VAL A 12 -2.30 4.53 3.95
CA VAL A 12 -3.59 5.22 3.86
C VAL A 12 -3.54 6.36 2.85
N MET A 13 -2.48 7.17 2.85
CA MET A 13 -2.32 8.26 1.89
C MET A 13 -2.17 7.75 0.46
N ALA A 14 -1.39 6.68 0.26
CA ALA A 14 -1.24 6.04 -1.04
C ALA A 14 -2.59 5.49 -1.57
N MET A 15 -3.38 4.84 -0.72
CA MET A 15 -4.70 4.33 -1.12
C MET A 15 -5.69 5.45 -1.41
N ARG A 16 -5.70 6.51 -0.62
CA ARG A 16 -6.54 7.70 -0.89
C ARG A 16 -6.19 8.35 -2.23
N ALA A 17 -4.91 8.51 -2.53
CA ALA A 17 -4.47 9.03 -3.82
C ALA A 17 -4.95 8.13 -4.98
N ALA A 18 -4.86 6.81 -4.82
CA ALA A 18 -5.35 5.85 -5.81
C ALA A 18 -6.87 5.95 -6.03
N MET A 19 -7.67 6.02 -4.96
CA MET A 19 -9.13 6.14 -5.02
C MET A 19 -9.62 7.48 -5.59
N THR A 20 -8.74 8.49 -5.65
CA THR A 20 -9.05 9.83 -6.20
C THR A 20 -8.52 10.03 -7.62
N GLY A 21 -8.16 8.94 -8.32
CA GLY A 21 -7.79 8.97 -9.74
C GLY A 21 -6.31 9.15 -10.01
N HIS A 22 -5.44 9.11 -8.99
CA HIS A 22 -3.99 9.14 -9.19
C HIS A 22 -3.47 7.72 -9.41
N LYS A 23 -2.64 7.52 -10.45
CA LYS A 23 -1.91 6.26 -10.59
C LYS A 23 -0.73 6.23 -9.62
N VAL A 24 -0.81 5.39 -8.59
CA VAL A 24 0.20 5.28 -7.54
C VAL A 24 1.12 4.09 -7.81
N PHE A 25 2.41 4.31 -7.62
CA PHE A 25 3.44 3.28 -7.64
C PHE A 25 4.22 3.33 -6.33
N SER A 26 4.49 2.15 -5.76
CA SER A 26 5.32 1.97 -4.58
C SER A 26 5.85 0.53 -4.47
N THR A 27 6.75 0.29 -3.52
CA THR A 27 7.33 -1.03 -3.24
C THR A 27 7.02 -1.50 -1.81
N LEU A 28 7.04 -2.83 -1.63
CA LEU A 28 6.94 -3.50 -0.35
C LEU A 28 7.99 -4.62 -0.31
N HIS A 29 8.59 -4.85 0.86
CA HIS A 29 9.49 -5.97 1.08
C HIS A 29 8.70 -7.21 1.48
N THR A 30 8.33 -8.03 0.49
CA THR A 30 7.64 -9.31 0.68
C THR A 30 8.32 -10.40 -0.12
N ASN A 31 8.22 -11.64 0.34
CA ASN A 31 8.87 -12.78 -0.32
C ASN A 31 8.20 -13.18 -1.65
N ASP A 32 6.92 -12.83 -1.80
CA ASP A 32 6.15 -13.07 -3.01
C ASP A 32 5.08 -11.98 -3.21
N ALA A 33 4.40 -12.06 -4.35
CA ALA A 33 3.40 -11.08 -4.76
C ALA A 33 2.13 -11.11 -3.87
N ILE A 34 1.71 -12.28 -3.39
CA ILE A 34 0.53 -12.41 -2.54
C ILE A 34 0.81 -11.80 -1.16
N GLY A 35 2.04 -11.97 -0.67
CA GLY A 35 2.54 -11.35 0.56
C GLY A 35 2.43 -9.84 0.57
N ALA A 36 2.46 -9.16 -0.59
CA ALA A 36 2.24 -7.72 -0.67
C ALA A 36 0.83 -7.32 -0.22
N ILE A 37 -0.19 -8.14 -0.55
CA ILE A 37 -1.58 -7.90 -0.12
C ILE A 37 -1.69 -8.13 1.38
N ALA A 38 -1.14 -9.25 1.89
CA ALA A 38 -1.13 -9.53 3.33
C ALA A 38 -0.44 -8.42 4.11
N ARG A 39 0.70 -7.91 3.61
CA ARG A 39 1.44 -6.82 4.24
C ARG A 39 0.64 -5.52 4.34
N LEU A 40 -0.16 -5.19 3.33
CA LEU A 40 -1.05 -4.02 3.36
C LEU A 40 -2.15 -4.19 4.43
N ILE A 41 -2.68 -5.41 4.58
CA ILE A 41 -3.66 -5.74 5.62
C ILE A 41 -3.03 -5.59 7.02
N ASP A 42 -1.80 -6.07 7.21
CA ASP A 42 -1.05 -5.90 8.47
C ASP A 42 -0.80 -4.42 8.81
N LEU A 43 -0.69 -3.56 7.79
CA LEU A 43 -0.60 -2.11 7.93
C LEU A 43 -1.95 -1.43 8.19
N GLY A 44 -3.04 -2.19 8.32
CA GLY A 44 -4.37 -1.67 8.62
C GLY A 44 -5.18 -1.24 7.40
N ILE A 45 -4.73 -1.56 6.18
CA ILE A 45 -5.53 -1.33 4.97
C ILE A 45 -6.58 -2.42 4.86
N GLN A 46 -7.84 -2.04 4.98
CA GLN A 46 -8.96 -2.95 4.80
C GLN A 46 -9.27 -3.13 3.31
N PRO A 47 -9.54 -4.37 2.85
CA PRO A 47 -10.17 -4.59 1.56
C PRO A 47 -11.52 -3.84 1.53
N GLY A 48 -11.74 -3.04 0.49
CA GLY A 48 -13.03 -2.38 0.24
C GLY A 48 -14.07 -3.33 -0.32
#